data_AF-A0A9N9Z9B0-F1
#
_entry.id   AF-A0A9N9Z9B0-F1
#
_cell.length_a   1.000
_cell.length_b   1.000
_cell.length_c   1.000
_cell.angle_alpha   90.00
_cell.angle_beta   90.00
_cell.angle_gamma   90.00
#
_symmetry.space_group_name_H-M   'P 1'
#
loop_
_entity.id
_entity.type
_entity.pdbx_description
1 polymer ?
#
loop_
_entity_poly.entity_id
_entity_poly.type
_entity_poly.pdbx_seq_one_letter_code
_entity_poly.pdbx_strand_id
1 'polypeptide(L)'
;MQLSSLFPTLLLVACAKAIPTDDNIAKTPADGQSDAGPVNVPALESLADAKMEASSSCSGWNDWYGTGRWTYTEVQFCFYQRSDSTVAVVNQREAQYYWGAAWYYARNYPFSWNIEGTIVTQSDFEGSGDGSGPTQYYVFTEKVPAGTYSVSVNYHQVGPYWEADAAINESAQFSIVLGS
;
A
#
# COMPACT_ATOMS: atom_id res chain seq x y z
N MET A 1 -44.48 56.86 14.83
CA MET A 1 -44.08 56.07 13.65
C MET A 1 -43.47 54.77 14.15
N GLN A 2 -44.25 53.69 14.17
CA GLN A 2 -43.82 52.35 14.59
C GLN A 2 -43.32 51.60 13.35
N LEU A 3 -42.07 51.13 13.38
CA LEU A 3 -41.49 50.25 12.36
C LEU A 3 -41.54 48.82 12.90
N SER A 4 -42.47 48.04 12.35
CA SER A 4 -42.72 46.66 12.69
C SER A 4 -41.60 45.76 12.14
N SER A 5 -40.95 45.05 13.05
CA SER A 5 -40.01 43.95 12.78
C SER A 5 -40.77 42.76 12.15
N LEU A 6 -40.30 42.30 10.99
CA LEU A 6 -40.77 41.05 10.36
C LEU A 6 -39.64 40.02 10.44
N PHE A 7 -39.82 39.04 11.33
CA PHE A 7 -39.02 37.82 11.38
C PHE A 7 -39.55 36.82 10.31
N PRO A 8 -38.70 36.28 9.43
CA PRO A 8 -39.10 35.16 8.58
C PRO A 8 -39.06 33.85 9.37
N THR A 9 -40.22 33.19 9.45
CA THR A 9 -40.42 31.86 10.03
C THR A 9 -39.69 30.81 9.20
N LEU A 10 -38.82 30.05 9.86
CA LEU A 10 -38.11 28.89 9.34
C LEU A 10 -39.10 27.76 9.01
N LEU A 11 -39.17 27.32 7.75
CA LEU A 11 -39.92 26.12 7.34
C LEU A 11 -38.93 24.94 7.24
N LEU A 12 -38.89 24.06 8.24
CA LEU A 12 -38.19 22.77 8.13
C LEU A 12 -39.08 21.80 7.35
N VAL A 13 -38.68 21.44 6.13
CA VAL A 13 -39.27 20.32 5.37
C VAL A 13 -38.49 19.06 5.74
N ALA A 14 -39.11 18.17 6.51
CA ALA A 14 -38.61 16.83 6.74
C ALA A 14 -38.90 15.96 5.51
N CYS A 15 -37.87 15.67 4.70
CA CYS A 15 -37.96 14.64 3.66
C CYS A 15 -37.78 13.26 4.30
N ALA A 16 -38.89 12.62 4.68
CA ALA A 16 -38.94 11.18 4.90
C ALA A 16 -38.78 10.48 3.54
N LYS A 17 -37.62 9.87 3.27
CA LYS A 17 -37.49 8.91 2.17
C LYS A 17 -37.88 7.53 2.68
N ALA A 18 -38.95 7.01 2.09
CA ALA A 18 -39.41 5.65 2.24
C ALA A 18 -38.30 4.66 1.87
N ILE A 19 -38.16 3.62 2.69
CA ILE A 19 -37.37 2.42 2.41
C ILE A 19 -38.22 1.55 1.48
N PRO A 20 -37.81 1.29 0.23
CA PRO A 20 -38.40 0.20 -0.53
C PRO A 20 -37.85 -1.12 0.01
N THR A 21 -38.70 -1.86 0.70
CA THR A 21 -38.57 -3.31 0.85
C THR A 21 -39.04 -3.92 -0.47
N ASP A 22 -38.13 -4.45 -1.28
CA ASP A 22 -38.50 -5.56 -2.16
C ASP A 22 -37.30 -6.38 -2.61
N ASP A 23 -37.51 -7.68 -2.52
CA ASP A 23 -36.61 -8.78 -2.80
C ASP A 23 -36.15 -8.76 -4.27
N ASN A 24 -34.86 -8.54 -4.49
CA ASN A 24 -34.19 -8.99 -5.72
C ASN A 24 -32.89 -9.69 -5.37
N ILE A 25 -33.05 -10.95 -4.97
CA ILE A 25 -32.04 -12.00 -5.08
C ILE A 25 -31.72 -12.14 -6.58
N ALA A 26 -30.56 -11.65 -7.00
CA ALA A 26 -30.02 -11.89 -8.34
C ALA A 26 -28.61 -12.48 -8.26
N LYS A 27 -28.60 -13.81 -8.15
CA LYS A 27 -27.63 -14.80 -8.65
C LYS A 27 -26.15 -14.61 -8.29
N THR A 28 -25.77 -15.31 -7.22
CA THR A 28 -24.48 -16.01 -7.07
C THR A 28 -24.16 -16.81 -8.34
N PRO A 29 -23.00 -16.62 -9.01
CA PRO A 29 -22.44 -17.64 -9.86
C PRO A 29 -21.92 -18.79 -8.99
N ALA A 30 -22.34 -20.01 -9.34
CA ALA A 30 -22.08 -21.25 -8.63
C ALA A 30 -20.59 -21.53 -8.41
N ASP A 31 -20.34 -22.27 -7.33
CA ASP A 31 -19.07 -22.84 -6.90
C ASP A 31 -18.24 -23.39 -8.07
N GLY A 32 -17.11 -22.73 -8.33
CA GLY A 32 -16.00 -23.26 -9.11
C GLY A 32 -15.06 -24.01 -8.18
N GLN A 33 -14.98 -25.31 -8.41
CA GLN A 33 -14.20 -26.30 -7.69
C GLN A 33 -12.77 -25.85 -7.33
N SER A 34 -12.44 -26.01 -6.04
CA SER A 34 -11.11 -25.81 -5.46
C SER A 34 -10.14 -26.89 -5.95
N ASP A 35 -9.34 -26.57 -6.95
CA ASP A 35 -8.04 -27.22 -7.17
C ASP A 35 -6.94 -26.34 -6.59
N ALA A 36 -6.71 -26.52 -5.28
CA ALA A 36 -5.49 -26.04 -4.63
C ALA A 36 -4.32 -26.91 -5.09
N GLY A 37 -3.86 -26.69 -6.32
CA GLY A 37 -2.52 -27.08 -6.73
C GLY A 37 -1.49 -26.28 -5.94
N PRO A 38 -0.29 -26.82 -5.69
CA PRO A 38 0.75 -26.11 -4.95
C PRO A 38 1.07 -24.80 -5.68
N VAL A 39 0.75 -23.68 -5.05
CA VAL A 39 1.21 -22.36 -5.51
C VAL A 39 2.72 -22.39 -5.39
N ASN A 40 3.40 -22.46 -6.52
CA ASN A 40 4.84 -22.33 -6.61
C ASN A 40 5.15 -20.85 -6.27
N VAL A 41 5.53 -20.58 -5.01
CA VAL A 41 5.91 -19.26 -4.51
C VAL A 41 7.44 -19.18 -4.52
N PRO A 42 8.10 -18.57 -5.52
CA PRO A 42 9.57 -18.58 -5.56
C PRO A 42 10.21 -17.54 -4.63
N ALA A 43 9.46 -16.85 -3.75
CA ALA A 43 9.95 -15.66 -3.06
C ALA A 43 10.16 -15.83 -1.55
N LEU A 44 9.47 -16.78 -0.89
CA LEU A 44 9.56 -16.96 0.57
C LEU A 44 10.61 -17.99 0.98
N GLU A 45 10.84 -19.03 0.17
CA GLU A 45 11.87 -20.04 0.46
C GLU A 45 13.30 -19.46 0.37
N SER A 46 13.51 -18.42 -0.46
CA SER A 46 14.79 -17.70 -0.54
C SER A 46 15.17 -16.94 0.75
N LEU A 47 14.21 -16.68 1.65
CA LEU A 47 14.48 -16.02 2.93
C LEU A 47 14.73 -17.02 4.07
N ALA A 48 14.32 -18.28 3.90
CA ALA A 48 14.40 -19.30 4.94
C ALA A 48 15.78 -20.00 4.99
N ASP A 49 16.53 -20.04 3.88
CA ASP A 49 17.76 -20.85 3.76
C ASP A 49 19.07 -20.06 3.90
N ALA A 50 19.03 -18.73 3.94
CA ALA A 50 20.20 -17.92 4.25
C ALA A 50 20.24 -17.68 5.76
N LYS A 51 21.35 -18.07 6.42
CA LYS A 51 21.68 -17.71 7.81
C LYS A 51 21.57 -16.19 8.00
N MET A 52 20.37 -15.71 8.34
CA MET A 52 20.06 -14.29 8.55
C MET A 52 20.70 -13.88 9.88
N GLU A 53 21.87 -13.24 9.81
CA GLU A 53 22.50 -12.59 10.98
C GLU A 53 21.59 -11.43 11.40
N ALA A 54 20.92 -11.61 12.54
CA ALA A 54 19.57 -11.12 12.79
C ALA A 54 19.49 -9.64 13.26
N SER A 55 19.69 -8.70 12.34
CA SER A 55 19.16 -7.34 12.53
C SER A 55 18.24 -6.98 11.37
N SER A 56 16.98 -6.71 11.69
CA SER A 56 16.01 -6.11 10.78
C SER A 56 15.55 -4.77 11.33
N SER A 57 15.35 -3.80 10.44
CA SER A 57 14.82 -2.49 10.80
C SER A 57 13.83 -2.05 9.74
N CYS A 58 12.65 -1.59 10.18
CA CYS A 58 11.58 -1.17 9.30
C CYS A 58 11.13 0.26 9.60
N SER A 59 10.60 0.93 8.59
CA SER A 59 9.81 2.14 8.77
C SER A 59 8.52 1.84 9.56
N GLY A 60 7.82 2.90 9.97
CA GLY A 60 6.38 2.78 10.25
C GLY A 60 5.61 2.40 8.99
N TRP A 61 4.34 2.04 9.17
CA TRP A 61 3.39 1.93 8.06
C TRP A 61 3.02 3.33 7.58
N ASN A 62 2.96 3.51 6.26
CA ASN A 62 2.52 4.74 5.62
C ASN A 62 1.18 4.51 4.95
N ASP A 63 0.19 5.31 5.33
CA ASP A 63 -1.14 5.33 4.73
C ASP A 63 -1.15 6.28 3.52
N TRP A 64 -1.12 5.71 2.32
CA TRP A 64 -0.95 6.49 1.10
C TRP A 64 -2.18 6.44 0.20
N TYR A 65 -2.53 7.60 -0.35
CA TYR A 65 -3.63 7.77 -1.28
C TYR A 65 -3.11 8.24 -2.62
N GLY A 66 -3.71 7.75 -3.70
CA GLY A 66 -3.39 8.27 -5.03
C GLY A 66 -4.05 9.59 -5.31
N THR A 67 -3.75 10.15 -6.48
CA THR A 67 -4.40 11.36 -6.98
C THR A 67 -5.92 11.24 -6.89
N GLY A 68 -6.58 12.28 -6.35
CA GLY A 68 -8.04 12.29 -6.16
C GLY A 68 -8.57 11.30 -5.11
N ARG A 69 -7.69 10.60 -4.38
CA ARG A 69 -8.03 9.58 -3.38
C ARG A 69 -8.83 8.41 -3.98
N TRP A 70 -8.60 8.10 -5.25
CA TRP A 70 -9.22 6.95 -5.93
C TRP A 70 -8.52 5.63 -5.63
N THR A 71 -7.31 5.67 -5.10
CA THR A 71 -6.52 4.50 -4.70
C THR A 71 -5.99 4.71 -3.29
N TYR A 72 -5.76 3.61 -2.58
CA TYR A 72 -5.21 3.57 -1.23
C TYR A 72 -4.29 2.35 -1.10
N THR A 73 -3.21 2.48 -0.33
CA THR A 73 -2.37 1.36 0.09
C THR A 73 -1.67 1.69 1.41
N GLU A 74 -1.33 0.65 2.16
CA GLU A 74 -0.42 0.76 3.29
C GLU A 74 0.94 0.18 2.92
N VAL A 75 2.01 0.96 3.11
CA VAL A 75 3.38 0.56 2.73
C VAL A 75 4.33 0.68 3.91
N GLN A 76 5.15 -0.35 4.11
CA GLN A 76 6.28 -0.36 5.05
C GLN A 76 7.55 -0.81 4.33
N PHE A 77 8.67 -0.14 4.61
CA PHE A 77 9.97 -0.49 4.06
C PHE A 77 10.84 -1.12 5.15
N CYS A 78 11.45 -2.26 4.85
CA CYS A 78 12.27 -3.01 5.79
C CYS A 78 13.65 -3.30 5.19
N PHE A 79 14.67 -3.27 6.05
CA PHE A 79 16.04 -3.60 5.72
C PHE A 79 16.50 -4.76 6.60
N TYR A 80 16.97 -5.82 5.97
CA TYR A 80 17.45 -7.03 6.62
C TYR A 80 18.94 -7.17 6.38
N GLN A 81 19.72 -7.34 7.45
CA GLN A 81 21.11 -7.74 7.31
C GLN A 81 21.22 -9.26 7.18
N ARG A 82 22.10 -9.69 6.26
CA ARG A 82 22.59 -11.06 6.16
C ARG A 82 24.10 -11.06 6.46
N SER A 83 24.74 -12.22 6.39
CA SER A 83 26.19 -12.32 6.64
C SER A 83 27.01 -11.44 5.70
N ASP A 84 26.62 -11.35 4.43
CA ASP A 84 27.38 -10.74 3.33
C ASP A 84 26.65 -9.62 2.58
N SER A 85 25.37 -9.39 2.91
CA SER A 85 24.50 -8.50 2.15
C SER A 85 23.51 -7.77 3.04
N THR A 86 22.93 -6.71 2.51
CA THR A 86 21.74 -6.06 3.06
C THR A 86 20.62 -6.18 2.04
N VAL A 87 19.39 -6.39 2.49
CA VAL A 87 18.24 -6.62 1.62
C VAL A 87 17.14 -5.64 1.96
N ALA A 88 16.64 -4.94 0.94
CA ALA A 88 15.48 -4.07 1.08
C ALA A 88 14.22 -4.83 0.64
N VAL A 89 13.20 -4.76 1.50
CA VAL A 89 11.90 -5.40 1.32
C VAL A 89 10.83 -4.34 1.48
N VAL A 90 9.84 -4.36 0.58
CA VAL A 90 8.62 -3.58 0.73
C VAL A 90 7.52 -4.52 1.20
N ASN A 91 6.81 -4.11 2.26
CA ASN A 91 5.60 -4.77 2.72
C ASN A 91 4.42 -3.91 2.31
N GLN A 92 3.47 -4.50 1.59
CA GLN A 92 2.27 -3.81 1.13
C GLN A 92 1.02 -4.54 1.56
N ARG A 93 0.02 -3.79 2.03
CA ARG A 93 -1.30 -4.31 2.38
C ARG A 93 -2.39 -3.27 2.13
N GLU A 94 -3.63 -3.72 2.25
CA GLU A 94 -4.81 -2.86 2.07
C GLU A 94 -4.83 -2.10 0.74
N ALA A 95 -4.23 -2.65 -0.32
CA ALA A 95 -4.29 -2.07 -1.66
C ALA A 95 -5.74 -2.06 -2.16
N GLN A 96 -6.29 -0.86 -2.32
CA GLN A 96 -7.70 -0.63 -2.62
C GLN A 96 -7.88 0.44 -3.71
N TYR A 97 -9.04 0.40 -4.37
CA TYR A 97 -9.50 1.42 -5.29
C TYR A 97 -10.97 1.78 -5.03
N TYR A 98 -11.33 3.03 -5.29
CA TYR A 98 -12.67 3.56 -5.10
C TYR A 98 -13.42 3.61 -6.44
N TRP A 99 -14.58 2.97 -6.52
CA TRP A 99 -15.41 2.95 -7.72
C TRP A 99 -16.88 2.81 -7.33
N GLY A 100 -17.81 3.35 -8.12
CA GLY A 100 -19.24 3.12 -7.88
C GLY A 100 -19.74 3.46 -6.46
N ALA A 101 -19.13 4.47 -5.82
CA ALA A 101 -19.36 4.89 -4.44
C ALA A 101 -18.86 3.94 -3.31
N ALA A 102 -18.02 2.96 -3.62
CA ALA A 102 -17.46 2.00 -2.65
C ALA A 102 -15.97 1.71 -2.87
N TRP A 103 -15.31 1.19 -1.83
CA TRP A 103 -13.91 0.74 -1.89
C TRP A 103 -13.85 -0.76 -2.21
N TYR A 104 -12.89 -1.14 -3.05
CA TYR A 104 -12.65 -2.50 -3.49
C TYR A 104 -11.17 -2.86 -3.34
N TYR A 105 -10.90 -4.08 -2.91
CA TYR A 105 -9.54 -4.60 -2.83
C TYR A 105 -8.98 -4.95 -4.21
N ALA A 106 -7.71 -4.64 -4.44
CA ALA A 106 -6.97 -4.99 -5.66
C ALA A 106 -6.55 -6.48 -5.73
N ARG A 107 -7.18 -7.40 -4.97
CA ARG A 107 -6.76 -8.81 -4.84
C ARG A 107 -6.62 -9.54 -6.17
N ASN A 108 -7.59 -9.37 -7.06
CA ASN A 108 -7.65 -10.06 -8.35
C ASN A 108 -7.15 -9.17 -9.51
N TYR A 109 -6.67 -7.96 -9.20
CA TYR A 109 -6.33 -6.96 -10.20
C TYR A 109 -4.92 -6.45 -9.94
N PRO A 110 -3.94 -6.86 -10.76
CA PRO A 110 -2.54 -6.54 -10.51
C PRO A 110 -2.31 -5.03 -10.64
N PHE A 111 -1.51 -4.50 -9.74
CA PHE A 111 -0.96 -3.16 -9.80
C PHE A 111 0.56 -3.30 -9.81
N SER A 112 1.26 -2.34 -10.39
CA SER A 112 2.72 -2.31 -10.41
C SER A 112 3.24 -1.15 -9.57
N TRP A 113 4.46 -1.28 -9.08
CA TRP A 113 5.11 -0.26 -8.28
C TRP A 113 6.61 -0.19 -8.58
N ASN A 114 7.16 1.00 -8.38
CA ASN A 114 8.59 1.31 -8.45
C ASN A 114 8.98 2.07 -7.18
N ILE A 115 10.18 1.77 -6.67
CA ILE A 115 10.78 2.40 -5.50
C ILE A 115 12.15 2.90 -5.93
N GLU A 116 12.41 4.17 -5.67
CA GLU A 116 13.75 4.74 -5.68
C GLU A 116 14.07 5.20 -4.26
N GLY A 117 15.29 4.98 -3.78
CA GLY A 117 15.65 5.44 -2.46
C GLY A 117 17.14 5.65 -2.28
N THR A 118 17.46 6.31 -1.17
CA THR A 118 18.82 6.67 -0.78
C THR A 118 19.02 6.38 0.69
N ILE A 119 20.06 5.62 1.01
CA ILE A 119 20.60 5.58 2.38
C ILE A 119 21.64 6.70 2.45
N VAL A 120 21.37 7.74 3.25
CA VAL A 120 22.23 8.92 3.37
C VAL A 120 23.67 8.48 3.69
N THR A 121 24.63 8.99 2.92
CA THR A 121 26.08 8.66 2.96
C THR A 121 26.51 7.26 2.50
N GLN A 122 25.59 6.45 1.96
CA GLN A 122 25.91 5.09 1.50
C GLN A 122 25.65 4.91 0.01
N SER A 123 24.40 4.70 -0.38
CA SER A 123 24.05 4.30 -1.75
C SER A 123 22.62 4.65 -2.09
N ASP A 124 22.41 4.91 -3.37
CA ASP A 124 21.09 4.90 -3.98
C ASP A 124 20.70 3.45 -4.33
N PHE A 125 19.42 3.16 -4.28
CA PHE A 125 18.85 1.85 -4.59
C PHE A 125 17.51 2.02 -5.28
N GLU A 126 17.18 1.10 -6.17
CA GLU A 126 15.92 1.11 -6.90
C GLU A 126 15.40 -0.31 -7.10
N GLY A 127 14.09 -0.45 -7.22
CA GLY A 127 13.48 -1.73 -7.54
C GLY A 127 12.00 -1.60 -7.85
N SER A 128 11.45 -2.63 -8.48
CA SER A 128 10.07 -2.66 -8.91
C SER A 128 9.44 -4.01 -8.66
N GLY A 129 8.12 -4.06 -8.75
CA GLY A 129 7.37 -5.30 -8.66
C GLY A 129 5.88 -5.09 -8.85
N ASP A 130 5.13 -6.16 -8.63
CA ASP A 130 3.70 -6.21 -8.85
C ASP A 130 2.96 -6.77 -7.63
N GLY A 131 1.75 -6.28 -7.41
CA GLY A 131 0.83 -6.79 -6.40
C GLY A 131 1.22 -6.44 -4.95
N SER A 132 0.50 -7.06 -4.03
CA SER A 132 0.63 -6.84 -2.57
C SER A 132 1.48 -7.92 -1.89
N GLY A 133 1.89 -7.64 -0.65
CA GLY A 133 2.65 -8.57 0.19
C GLY A 133 4.13 -8.20 0.30
N PRO A 134 4.90 -8.98 1.09
CA PRO A 134 6.32 -8.77 1.26
C PRO A 134 7.07 -9.11 -0.02
N THR A 135 7.78 -8.13 -0.57
CA THR A 135 8.59 -8.29 -1.79
C THR A 135 10.00 -7.76 -1.55
N GLN A 136 11.00 -8.62 -1.75
CA GLN A 136 12.39 -8.18 -1.88
C GLN A 136 12.53 -7.41 -3.20
N TYR A 137 12.85 -6.12 -3.12
CA TYR A 137 13.01 -5.28 -4.32
C TYR A 137 14.45 -4.87 -4.58
N TYR A 138 15.35 -5.01 -3.59
CA TYR A 138 16.76 -4.70 -3.79
C TYR A 138 17.68 -5.52 -2.87
N VAL A 139 18.86 -5.87 -3.39
CA VAL A 139 19.96 -6.48 -2.63
C VAL A 139 21.19 -5.63 -2.83
N PHE A 140 21.76 -5.12 -1.75
CA PHE A 140 22.98 -4.34 -1.79
C PHE A 140 24.17 -5.26 -2.07
N THR A 141 24.92 -4.97 -3.14
CA THR A 141 26.13 -5.72 -3.52
C THR A 141 27.18 -5.70 -2.42
N GLU A 142 27.37 -4.55 -1.79
CA GLU A 142 28.17 -4.41 -0.58
C GLU A 142 27.24 -4.33 0.63
N LYS A 143 27.51 -5.13 1.66
CA LYS A 143 26.76 -5.07 2.91
C LYS A 143 26.86 -3.66 3.49
N VAL A 144 25.70 -3.03 3.73
CA VAL A 144 25.64 -1.75 4.43
C VAL A 144 26.24 -1.95 5.83
N PRO A 145 27.23 -1.14 6.25
CA PRO A 145 27.84 -1.30 7.57
C PRO A 145 26.83 -1.21 8.71
N ALA A 146 27.22 -1.70 9.90
CA ALA A 146 26.41 -1.50 11.09
C ALA A 146 26.37 -0.01 11.46
N GLY A 147 25.19 0.48 11.84
CA GLY A 147 25.00 1.90 12.12
C GLY A 147 23.53 2.32 12.15
N THR A 148 23.32 3.62 12.40
CA THR A 148 22.01 4.28 12.26
C THR A 148 22.03 5.15 11.02
N TYR A 149 21.04 4.98 10.16
CA TYR A 149 20.97 5.67 8.87
C TYR A 149 19.65 6.38 8.70
N SER A 150 19.68 7.53 8.02
CA SER A 150 18.48 8.14 7.46
C SER A 150 18.26 7.61 6.05
N VAL A 151 17.03 7.19 5.76
CA VAL A 151 16.60 6.65 4.47
C VAL A 151 15.54 7.57 3.90
N SER A 152 15.67 7.89 2.62
CA SER A 152 14.62 8.53 1.83
C SER A 152 14.14 7.55 0.77
N VAL A 153 12.84 7.45 0.55
CA VAL A 153 12.24 6.65 -0.52
C VAL A 153 11.21 7.48 -1.28
N ASN A 154 11.19 7.32 -2.60
CA ASN A 154 10.15 7.75 -3.51
C ASN A 154 9.43 6.51 -4.01
N TYR A 155 8.11 6.50 -3.85
CA TYR A 155 7.24 5.39 -4.18
C TYR A 155 6.29 5.81 -5.30
N HIS A 156 6.28 5.02 -6.37
CA HIS A 156 5.34 5.16 -7.47
C HIS A 156 4.55 3.87 -7.63
N GLN A 157 3.22 3.93 -7.56
CA GLN A 157 2.34 2.78 -7.81
C GLN A 157 1.25 3.15 -8.78
N VAL A 158 0.99 2.28 -9.76
CA VAL A 158 -0.09 2.40 -10.74
C VAL A 158 -0.95 1.15 -10.73
N GLY A 159 -2.27 1.35 -10.88
CA GLY A 159 -3.26 0.32 -10.66
C GLY A 159 -4.05 -0.05 -11.92
N PRO A 160 -4.75 -1.19 -11.88
CA PRO A 160 -5.29 -1.87 -13.08
C PRO A 160 -6.41 -1.10 -13.80
N TYR A 161 -7.06 -0.15 -13.14
CA TYR A 161 -8.19 0.61 -13.68
C TYR A 161 -7.93 2.11 -13.79
N TRP A 162 -6.76 2.55 -13.31
CA TRP A 162 -6.41 3.94 -13.17
C TRP A 162 -4.90 4.02 -13.35
N GLU A 163 -4.48 4.47 -14.53
CA GLU A 163 -3.08 4.65 -14.85
C GLU A 163 -2.53 5.87 -14.08
N ALA A 164 -1.82 6.79 -14.74
CA ALA A 164 -1.22 7.95 -14.10
C ALA A 164 -2.21 8.80 -13.26
N ASP A 165 -3.48 8.83 -13.64
CA ASP A 165 -4.51 9.71 -13.04
C ASP A 165 -4.94 9.32 -11.62
N ALA A 166 -4.66 8.09 -11.17
CA ALA A 166 -4.80 7.71 -9.76
C ALA A 166 -3.57 7.00 -9.21
N ALA A 167 -2.42 7.27 -9.82
CA ALA A 167 -1.15 6.79 -9.31
C ALA A 167 -0.93 7.31 -7.87
N ILE A 168 -0.29 6.47 -7.07
CA ILE A 168 0.26 6.87 -5.77
C ILE A 168 1.69 7.32 -6.05
N ASN A 169 1.98 8.58 -5.74
CA ASN A 169 3.28 9.22 -5.93
C ASN A 169 3.68 9.86 -4.61
N GLU A 170 4.27 9.05 -3.72
CA GLU A 170 4.50 9.46 -2.34
C GLU A 170 5.97 9.27 -1.97
N SER A 171 6.40 9.95 -0.91
CA SER A 171 7.76 9.82 -0.39
C SER A 171 7.73 9.66 1.12
N ALA A 172 8.73 8.96 1.65
CA ALA A 172 8.94 8.83 3.09
C ALA A 172 10.40 9.02 3.45
N GLN A 173 10.62 9.60 4.63
CA GLN A 173 11.91 9.65 5.28
C GLN A 173 11.82 9.00 6.66
N PHE A 174 12.74 8.12 6.97
CA PHE A 174 12.76 7.38 8.23
C PHE A 174 14.18 6.99 8.62
N SER A 175 14.37 6.55 9.86
CA SER A 175 15.64 6.02 10.32
C SER A 175 15.61 4.51 10.41
N ILE A 176 16.74 3.87 10.10
CA ILE A 176 16.97 2.44 10.30
C ILE A 176 18.20 2.21 11.17
N VAL A 177 18.19 1.12 11.93
CA VAL A 177 19.34 0.66 12.74
C VAL A 177 19.76 -0.72 12.24
N LEU A 178 21.02 -0.86 11.84
CA LEU A 178 21.57 -2.10 11.28
C LEU A 178 22.73 -2.60 12.14
N GLY A 179 22.81 -3.91 12.37
CA GLY A 179 23.94 -4.58 13.03
C GLY A 179 24.07 -4.35 14.54
N SER A 180 22.95 -4.21 15.25
CA SER A 180 22.91 -4.14 16.73
C SER A 180 23.35 -5.42 17.41
#